data_AF-A0A0C2SN42-F1
#
_entry.id   AF-A0A0C2SN42-F1
#
_cell.length_a   1.000
_cell.length_b   1.000
_cell.length_c   1.000
_cell.angle_alpha   90.00
_cell.angle_beta   90.00
_cell.angle_gamma   90.00
#
_symmetry.space_group_name_H-M   'P 1'
#
loop_
_entity.id
_entity.type
_entity.pdbx_description
1 polymer ?
#
loop_
_entity_poly.entity_id
_entity_poly.type
_entity_poly.pdbx_seq_one_letter_code
_entity_poly.pdbx_strand_id
1 'polypeptide(L)'
;MSKYAPHQRSTNQPRATTSTVCQKCLKPGHFIFECKSERPYVTRPSRTQQLENPRLLAKLRAEGKPSVDVPEEFRKTGIANQILEGKEKERMKEAEDTAAKAKDETPQKRRKR
;
A
#
# COMPACT_ATOMS: atom_id res chain seq x y z
N MET A 1 -16.01 13.90 3.97
CA MET A 1 -17.21 13.90 3.08
C MET A 1 -16.72 13.73 1.65
N SER A 2 -17.14 12.66 0.95
CA SER A 2 -16.52 12.24 -0.32
C SER A 2 -17.01 13.07 -1.53
N LYS A 3 -16.06 13.56 -2.33
CA LYS A 3 -16.27 14.40 -3.52
C LYS A 3 -16.91 13.66 -4.72
N TYR A 4 -17.10 12.34 -4.58
CA TYR A 4 -17.49 11.43 -5.66
C TYR A 4 -18.93 10.91 -5.58
N ALA A 5 -19.68 11.27 -4.54
CA ALA A 5 -21.11 10.97 -4.44
C ALA A 5 -21.89 12.28 -4.53
N PRO A 6 -22.54 12.60 -5.66
CA PRO A 6 -23.40 13.78 -5.73
C PRO A 6 -24.55 13.58 -4.75
N HIS A 7 -24.55 14.32 -3.64
CA HIS A 7 -25.70 14.43 -2.77
C HIS A 7 -26.77 15.23 -3.52
N GLN A 8 -27.61 14.54 -4.29
CA GLN A 8 -28.78 15.17 -4.86
C GLN A 8 -29.65 15.67 -3.70
N ARG A 9 -30.05 16.94 -3.77
CA ARG A 9 -30.93 17.56 -2.76
C ARG A 9 -32.16 16.67 -2.58
N SER A 10 -32.49 16.44 -1.31
CA SER A 10 -33.66 15.68 -0.85
C SER A 10 -34.87 15.87 -1.77
N THR A 11 -35.29 14.78 -2.38
CA THR A 11 -36.37 14.68 -3.37
C THR A 11 -37.73 14.59 -2.68
N ASN A 12 -38.29 15.73 -2.26
CA ASN A 12 -39.72 15.84 -1.94
C ASN A 12 -40.55 16.13 -3.22
N GLN A 13 -40.24 15.45 -4.33
CA GLN A 13 -41.02 15.55 -5.56
C GLN A 13 -41.89 14.30 -5.72
N PRO A 14 -43.20 14.45 -5.97
CA PRO A 14 -44.13 13.32 -6.05
C PRO A 14 -43.96 12.49 -7.33
N ARG A 15 -43.25 12.99 -8.34
CA ARG A 15 -43.00 12.30 -9.60
C ARG A 15 -41.50 12.13 -9.82
N ALA A 16 -41.10 10.97 -10.30
CA ALA A 16 -39.71 10.68 -10.63
C ALA A 16 -39.27 11.57 -11.80
N THR A 17 -38.08 12.16 -11.69
CA THR A 17 -37.45 12.86 -12.81
C THR A 17 -36.63 11.87 -13.63
N THR A 18 -36.23 12.26 -14.84
CA THR A 18 -35.30 11.47 -15.67
C THR A 18 -33.93 11.26 -14.99
N SER A 19 -33.58 12.09 -13.99
CA SER A 19 -32.40 11.91 -13.16
C SER A 19 -32.59 10.99 -11.95
N THR A 20 -33.82 10.61 -11.60
CA THR A 20 -34.10 9.73 -10.46
C THR A 20 -33.69 8.30 -10.81
N VAL A 21 -32.67 7.77 -10.14
CA VAL A 21 -32.19 6.39 -10.32
C VAL A 21 -32.83 5.46 -9.29
N CYS A 22 -33.46 4.39 -9.75
CA CYS A 22 -34.06 3.38 -8.90
C CYS A 22 -32.97 2.48 -8.25
N GLN A 23 -32.94 2.36 -6.92
CA GLN A 23 -31.95 1.50 -6.23
C GLN A 23 -32.18 -0.01 -6.44
N LYS A 24 -33.35 -0.43 -6.92
CA LYS A 24 -33.67 -1.85 -7.16
C LYS A 24 -33.10 -2.33 -8.50
N CYS A 25 -33.31 -1.57 -9.58
CA CYS A 25 -32.92 -1.99 -10.92
C CYS A 25 -31.81 -1.13 -11.56
N LEU A 26 -31.37 -0.07 -10.87
CA LEU A 26 -30.33 0.85 -11.31
C LEU A 26 -30.66 1.63 -12.60
N LYS A 27 -31.92 1.59 -13.05
CA LYS A 27 -32.39 2.38 -14.21
C LYS A 27 -32.95 3.73 -13.76
N PRO A 28 -32.80 4.79 -14.59
CA PRO A 28 -33.43 6.08 -14.35
C PRO A 28 -34.94 6.07 -14.62
N GLY A 29 -35.65 7.06 -14.11
CA GLY A 29 -37.02 7.43 -14.52
C GLY A 29 -38.16 6.94 -13.64
N HIS A 30 -37.90 6.25 -12.52
CA HIS A 30 -38.93 5.82 -11.58
C HIS A 30 -38.38 5.64 -10.15
N PHE A 31 -39.28 5.65 -9.18
CA PHE A 31 -38.94 5.34 -7.79
C PHE A 31 -38.95 3.83 -7.51
N ILE A 32 -38.35 3.43 -6.39
CA ILE A 32 -38.20 2.00 -6.01
C ILE A 32 -39.56 1.31 -5.87
N PHE A 33 -40.60 2.01 -5.38
CA PHE A 33 -41.93 1.45 -5.17
C PHE A 33 -42.69 1.15 -6.47
N GLU A 34 -42.35 1.80 -7.59
CA GLU A 34 -42.96 1.55 -8.90
C GLU A 34 -42.18 0.52 -9.73
N CYS A 35 -41.06 0.01 -9.19
CA CYS A 35 -40.09 -0.78 -9.93
C CYS A 35 -40.55 -2.24 -10.14
N LYS A 36 -41.05 -2.52 -11.35
CA LYS A 36 -41.47 -3.86 -11.80
C LYS A 36 -40.32 -4.77 -12.25
N SER A 37 -39.15 -4.21 -12.57
CA SER A 37 -38.00 -5.00 -13.01
C SER A 37 -37.35 -5.79 -11.86
N GLU A 38 -36.79 -6.93 -12.20
CA GLU A 38 -35.97 -7.75 -11.29
C GLU A 38 -34.65 -7.05 -10.93
N ARG A 39 -34.05 -7.44 -9.80
CA ARG A 39 -32.76 -6.89 -9.36
C ARG A 39 -31.66 -7.49 -10.24
N PRO A 40 -30.96 -6.70 -11.08
CA PRO A 40 -29.85 -7.21 -11.85
C PRO A 40 -28.70 -7.57 -10.89
N TYR A 41 -28.15 -8.77 -11.04
CA TYR A 41 -26.93 -9.13 -10.34
C TYR A 41 -25.74 -8.42 -11.00
N VAL A 42 -25.24 -7.38 -10.36
CA VAL A 42 -24.04 -6.68 -10.81
C VAL A 42 -22.85 -7.23 -10.05
N THR A 43 -21.97 -7.95 -10.75
CA THR A 43 -20.69 -8.40 -10.18
C THR A 43 -19.87 -7.19 -9.81
N ARG A 44 -19.58 -7.04 -8.51
CA ARG A 44 -18.65 -6.04 -8.01
C ARG A 44 -17.25 -6.64 -8.08
N PRO A 45 -16.36 -6.15 -8.96
CA PRO A 45 -15.00 -6.68 -9.02
C PRO A 45 -14.31 -6.44 -7.68
N SER A 46 -13.57 -7.44 -7.21
CA SER A 46 -12.78 -7.31 -5.99
C SER A 46 -11.71 -6.24 -6.16
N ARG A 47 -11.16 -5.74 -5.04
CA ARG A 47 -10.07 -4.75 -5.08
C ARG A 47 -8.87 -5.24 -5.91
N THR A 48 -8.54 -6.52 -5.82
CA THR A 48 -7.45 -7.13 -6.62
C THR A 48 -7.81 -7.16 -8.11
N GLN A 49 -9.01 -7.61 -8.45
CA GLN A 49 -9.51 -7.64 -9.83
C GLN A 49 -9.59 -6.23 -10.45
N GLN A 50 -9.83 -5.20 -9.63
CA GLN A 50 -9.79 -3.81 -10.10
C GLN A 50 -8.37 -3.38 -10.49
N LEU A 51 -7.36 -3.72 -9.69
CA LEU A 51 -5.96 -3.36 -9.94
C LEU A 51 -5.36 -4.13 -11.13
N GLU A 52 -5.85 -5.35 -11.40
CA GLU A 52 -5.43 -6.18 -12.52
C GLU A 52 -5.99 -5.72 -13.88
N ASN A 53 -6.89 -4.74 -13.90
CA ASN A 53 -7.47 -4.23 -15.15
C ASN A 53 -6.39 -3.66 -16.08
N PRO A 54 -6.22 -4.20 -17.30
CA PRO A 54 -5.14 -3.80 -18.20
C PRO A 54 -5.23 -2.33 -18.62
N ARG A 55 -6.45 -1.78 -18.70
CA ARG A 55 -6.69 -0.35 -18.99
C ARG A 55 -6.24 0.57 -17.86
N LEU A 56 -6.40 0.14 -16.61
CA LEU A 56 -5.94 0.91 -15.44
C LEU A 56 -4.43 0.77 -15.29
N LEU A 57 -3.89 -0.43 -15.48
CA LEU A 57 -2.45 -0.67 -15.48
C LEU A 57 -1.72 0.12 -16.57
N ALA A 58 -2.28 0.22 -17.78
CA ALA A 58 -1.70 1.01 -18.86
C ALA A 58 -1.64 2.50 -18.49
N LYS A 59 -2.69 3.05 -17.86
CA LYS A 59 -2.71 4.44 -17.37
C LYS A 59 -1.70 4.64 -16.25
N LEU A 60 -1.67 3.75 -15.26
CA LEU A 60 -0.73 3.80 -14.14
C LEU A 60 0.74 3.64 -14.60
N ARG A 61 0.99 2.87 -15.66
CA ARG A 61 2.32 2.72 -16.27
C ARG A 61 2.70 3.90 -17.17
N ALA A 62 1.73 4.50 -17.87
CA ALA A 62 1.95 5.70 -18.68
C ALA A 62 2.16 6.95 -17.82
N GLU A 63 1.44 7.05 -16.70
CA GLU A 63 1.71 7.97 -15.57
C GLU A 63 2.95 7.52 -14.76
N GLY A 64 3.54 6.38 -15.13
CA GLY A 64 4.54 5.59 -14.42
C GLY A 64 5.95 6.15 -14.47
N LYS A 65 6.12 7.37 -13.97
CA LYS A 65 7.30 7.61 -13.13
C LYS A 65 6.98 6.94 -11.79
N PRO A 66 7.60 5.80 -11.43
CA PRO A 66 7.50 5.35 -10.05
C PRO A 66 7.88 6.54 -9.17
N SER A 67 7.04 6.89 -8.19
CA SER A 67 7.28 8.06 -7.34
C SER A 67 8.60 7.97 -6.58
N VAL A 68 9.19 6.77 -6.54
CA VAL A 68 10.53 6.49 -6.05
C VAL A 68 11.35 6.03 -7.26
N ASP A 69 12.12 6.95 -7.83
CA ASP A 69 13.24 6.57 -8.70
C ASP A 69 14.16 5.68 -7.87
N VAL A 70 14.18 4.38 -8.17
CA VAL A 70 15.04 3.42 -7.49
C VAL A 70 16.48 3.90 -7.72
N PRO A 71 17.20 4.33 -6.66
CA PRO A 71 18.57 4.83 -6.80
C PRO A 71 19.41 3.78 -7.54
N GLU A 72 20.35 4.20 -8.38
CA GLU A 72 21.17 3.28 -9.19
C GLU A 72 21.89 2.22 -8.35
N GLU A 73 22.16 2.53 -7.08
CA GLU A 73 22.71 1.60 -6.11
C GLU A 73 21.85 0.36 -5.86
N PHE A 74 20.52 0.44 -6.04
CA PHE A 74 19.59 -0.70 -5.89
C PHE A 74 19.37 -1.50 -7.17
N ARG A 75 19.92 -1.06 -8.32
CA ARG A 75 19.79 -1.76 -9.60
C ARG A 75 20.88 -2.81 -9.83
N LYS A 76 21.97 -2.76 -9.05
CA LYS A 76 23.08 -3.72 -9.13
C LYS A 76 22.68 -5.04 -8.45
N THR A 77 22.87 -6.17 -9.13
CA THR A 77 22.67 -7.49 -8.51
C THR A 77 23.77 -7.75 -7.46
N GLY A 78 23.40 -8.20 -6.25
CA GLY A 78 24.37 -8.63 -5.23
C GLY A 78 24.58 -7.68 -4.04
N ILE A 79 23.84 -6.57 -3.96
CA ILE A 79 23.90 -5.63 -2.81
C ILE A 79 23.61 -6.33 -1.48
N ALA A 80 22.67 -7.29 -1.48
CA ALA A 80 22.31 -8.05 -0.30
C ALA A 80 23.53 -8.80 0.29
N ASN A 81 24.39 -9.37 -0.57
CA ASN A 81 25.59 -10.07 -0.13
C ASN A 81 26.63 -9.09 0.43
N GLN A 82 26.81 -7.93 -0.22
CA GLN A 82 27.73 -6.90 0.26
C GLN A 82 27.32 -6.35 1.64
N ILE A 83 26.02 -6.19 1.89
CA ILE A 83 25.50 -5.75 3.20
C ILE A 83 25.75 -6.81 4.27
N LEU A 84 25.55 -8.10 3.95
CA LEU A 84 25.79 -9.19 4.89
C LEU A 84 27.27 -9.33 5.23
N GLU A 85 28.15 -9.27 4.23
CA GLU A 85 29.61 -9.31 4.41
C GLU A 85 30.11 -8.11 5.23
N GLY A 86 29.55 -6.91 5.03
CA GLY A 86 29.88 -5.73 5.82
C GLY A 86 29.57 -5.92 7.31
N LYS A 87 28.36 -6.40 7.62
CA LYS A 87 27.92 -6.66 9.01
C LYS A 87 28.69 -7.78 9.69
N GLU A 88 29.13 -8.80 8.95
CA GLU A 88 29.98 -9.85 9.50
C GLU A 88 31.37 -9.33 9.88
N LYS A 89 31.95 -8.48 9.03
CA LYS A 89 33.25 -7.84 9.32
C LYS A 89 33.18 -6.90 10.52
N GLU A 90 32.09 -6.16 10.68
CA GLU A 90 31.86 -5.32 11.87
C GLU A 90 31.79 -6.16 13.15
N ARG A 91 31.03 -7.26 13.14
CA ARG A 91 30.97 -8.19 14.29
C ARG A 91 32.32 -8.79 14.66
N MET A 92 33.16 -9.12 13.67
CA MET A 92 34.52 -9.64 13.93
C MET A 92 35.40 -8.58 14.59
N LYS A 93 35.34 -7.32 14.11
CA LYS A 93 36.11 -6.22 14.70
C LYS A 93 35.67 -5.89 16.13
N GLU A 94 34.37 -5.86 16.39
CA GLU A 94 33.84 -5.65 17.74
C GLU A 94 34.27 -6.77 18.71
N ALA A 95 34.34 -8.02 18.22
CA ALA A 95 34.85 -9.14 19.01
C ALA A 95 36.35 -9.01 19.32
N GLU A 96 37.15 -8.52 18.38
CA GLU A 96 38.58 -8.25 18.59
C GLU A 96 38.82 -7.07 19.55
N ASP A 97 38.06 -5.98 19.41
CA ASP A 97 38.16 -4.80 20.27
C ASP A 97 37.74 -5.10 21.72
N THR A 98 36.71 -5.92 21.91
CA THR A 98 36.30 -6.38 23.25
C THR A 98 37.33 -7.32 23.87
N ALA A 99 37.94 -8.20 23.07
CA ALA A 99 39.03 -9.07 23.52
C ALA A 99 40.32 -8.30 23.84
N ALA A 100 40.61 -7.21 23.12
CA ALA A 100 41.76 -6.35 23.39
C ALA A 100 41.58 -5.55 24.70
N LYS A 101 40.39 -4.97 24.93
CA LYS A 101 40.06 -4.26 26.18
C LYS A 101 40.10 -5.18 27.40
N ALA A 102 39.67 -6.44 27.27
CA ALA A 102 39.73 -7.42 28.35
C ALA A 102 41.17 -7.86 28.73
N LYS A 103 42.15 -7.67 27.84
CA LYS A 103 43.56 -7.99 28.10
C LYS A 103 44.34 -6.83 28.72
N ASP A 104 43.92 -5.59 28.47
CA ASP A 104 44.55 -4.38 29.03
C ASP A 104 44.17 -4.18 30.51
N GLU A 105 42.96 -4.63 30.94
CA GLU A 105 42.56 -4.67 32.35
C GLU A 105 43.26 -5.80 33.13
N THR A 106 44.58 -5.68 33.30
CA THR A 106 45.34 -6.53 34.22
C THR A 106 45.00 -6.18 35.68
N PRO A 107 44.62 -7.15 36.54
CA PRO A 107 44.29 -6.86 37.93
C PRO A 107 45.58 -6.52 38.68
N GLN A 108 45.73 -5.26 39.10
CA GLN A 108 46.82 -4.84 39.99
C GLN A 108 46.80 -5.72 41.24
N LYS A 109 47.80 -6.61 41.37
CA LYS A 109 47.97 -7.52 42.52
C LYS A 109 47.94 -6.70 43.81
N ARG A 110 46.82 -6.75 44.54
CA ARG A 110 46.72 -6.26 45.91
C ARG A 110 47.72 -7.02 46.76
N ARG A 111 48.83 -6.36 47.10
CA ARG A 111 49.84 -6.87 48.05
C ARG A 111 49.15 -7.09 49.39
N LYS A 112 49.05 -8.36 49.81
CA LYS A 112 48.51 -8.75 51.12
C LYS A 112 49.53 -8.39 52.21
N ARG A 113 49.00 -7.78 53.27
CA ARG A 113 49.68 -7.21 54.43
C ARG A 113 50.10 -8.28 55.42
#